data_AF-A0A8I1GEG0-F1
#
_entry.id   AF-A0A8I1GEG0-F1
#
_cell.length_a   1.000
_cell.length_b   1.000
_cell.length_c   1.000
_cell.angle_alpha   90.00
_cell.angle_beta   90.00
_cell.angle_gamma   90.00
#
_symmetry.space_group_name_H-M   'P 1'
#
loop_
_entity.id
_entity.type
_entity.pdbx_description
1 polymer ?
#
loop_
_entity_poly.entity_id
_entity_poly.type
_entity_poly.pdbx_seq_one_letter_code
_entity_poly.pdbx_strand_id
1 'polypeptide(L)' 'MDIDDLEPRKQISKPKDLAVYSVDELRVYIATLKAEIARAEETIAKKSAHLDAASAFFKK' A
#
# COMPACT_ATOMS: atom_id res chain seq x y z
N MET A 1 32.87 17.99 7.64
CA MET A 1 31.65 17.37 8.18
C MET A 1 30.75 17.13 6.99
N ASP A 2 30.64 15.88 6.56
CA ASP A 2 29.80 15.49 5.43
C ASP A 2 28.33 15.60 5.84
N ILE A 3 27.62 16.52 5.19
CA ILE A 3 26.21 16.83 5.41
C ILE A 3 25.26 15.73 4.91
N ASP A 4 25.78 14.71 4.22
CA ASP A 4 25.01 13.58 3.70
C ASP A 4 24.61 12.53 4.77
N ASP A 5 25.16 12.60 5.99
CA ASP A 5 24.77 11.71 7.10
C ASP A 5 23.57 12.23 7.91
N LEU A 6 22.97 13.36 7.51
CA LEU A 6 21.83 14.00 8.17
C LEU A 6 20.48 13.63 7.57
N GLU A 7 20.42 12.80 6.52
CA GLU A 7 19.14 12.36 5.97
C GLU A 7 18.48 11.32 6.90
N PRO A 8 17.26 11.57 7.42
CA PRO A 8 16.55 10.59 8.23
C PRO A 8 16.29 9.34 7.39
N ARG A 9 17.07 8.28 7.63
CA ARG A 9 16.85 6.97 7.01
C ARG A 9 15.44 6.53 7.41
N LYS A 10 14.52 6.45 6.44
CA LYS A 10 13.14 6.00 6.66
C LYS A 10 13.17 4.67 7.40
N GLN A 11 12.88 4.71 8.70
CA GLN A 11 12.82 3.49 9.49
C GLN A 11 11.65 2.65 8.96
N ILE A 12 11.96 1.43 8.54
CA ILE A 12 10.95 0.44 8.16
C ILE A 12 10.15 0.17 9.43
N SER A 13 8.88 0.54 9.43
CA SER A 13 7.98 0.28 10.54
C SER A 13 7.92 -1.23 10.77
N LYS A 14 8.23 -1.67 11.99
CA LYS A 14 8.17 -3.08 12.34
C LYS A 14 6.73 -3.60 12.16
N PRO A 15 6.55 -4.86 11.71
CA PRO A 15 5.23 -5.49 11.71
C PRO A 15 4.62 -5.43 13.10
N LYS A 16 3.29 -5.31 13.17
CA LYS A 16 2.56 -5.40 14.44
C LYS A 16 2.78 -6.78 15.05
N ASP A 17 3.00 -6.82 16.36
CA ASP A 17 3.03 -8.07 17.09
C ASP A 17 1.60 -8.61 17.22
N LEU A 18 1.29 -9.67 16.47
CA LEU A 18 -0.05 -10.25 16.45
C LEU A 18 -0.30 -11.20 17.63
N ALA A 19 0.74 -11.57 18.39
CA ALA A 19 0.60 -12.52 19.50
C ALA A 19 -0.22 -11.97 20.67
N VAL A 20 -0.33 -10.66 20.78
CA VAL A 20 -1.10 -9.98 21.85
C VAL A 20 -2.58 -9.80 21.51
N TYR A 21 -3.01 -10.13 20.29
CA TYR A 21 -4.38 -9.95 19.83
C TYR A 21 -5.21 -11.21 20.13
N SER A 22 -6.44 -11.02 20.61
CA SER A 22 -7.44 -12.09 20.68
C SER A 22 -7.92 -12.50 19.28
N VAL A 23 -8.60 -13.66 19.19
CA VAL A 23 -9.13 -14.18 17.92
C VAL A 23 -10.09 -13.19 17.24
N ASP A 24 -10.95 -12.52 18.02
CA ASP A 24 -11.89 -11.55 17.45
C ASP A 24 -11.18 -10.28 16.99
N GLU A 25 -10.16 -9.81 17.70
CA GLU A 25 -9.35 -8.67 17.25
C GLU A 25 -8.56 -9.01 15.96
N LEU A 26 -8.05 -10.23 15.84
CA LEU A 26 -7.41 -10.71 14.60
C LEU A 26 -8.40 -10.74 13.43
N ARG A 27 -9.65 -11.16 13.66
CA ARG A 27 -10.71 -11.12 12.63
C ARG A 27 -10.99 -9.69 12.16
N VAL A 28 -11.12 -8.75 13.09
CA VAL A 28 -11.32 -7.32 12.77
C VAL A 28 -10.12 -6.75 12.03
N TYR A 29 -8.90 -7.08 12.47
CA TYR A 29 -7.67 -6.67 11.81
C TYR A 29 -7.60 -7.18 10.36
N ILE A 30 -7.92 -8.45 10.13
CA ILE A 30 -7.98 -9.05 8.79
C ILE A 30 -9.05 -8.36 7.93
N ALA A 31 -10.23 -8.10 8.47
CA ALA A 31 -11.30 -7.42 7.72
C ALA A 31 -10.86 -6.03 7.27
N THR A 32 -10.16 -5.30 8.14
CA THR A 32 -9.62 -3.96 7.84
C THR A 32 -8.56 -4.02 6.74
N LEU A 33 -7.62 -4.96 6.82
CA LEU A 33 -6.60 -5.13 5.78
C LEU A 33 -7.19 -5.52 4.44
N LYS A 34 -8.20 -6.40 4.42
CA LYS A 34 -8.89 -6.79 3.17
C LYS A 34 -9.61 -5.61 2.52
N ALA A 35 -10.25 -4.76 3.32
CA ALA A 35 -10.86 -3.53 2.80
C ALA A 35 -9.80 -2.62 2.18
N GLU A 36 -8.62 -2.50 2.81
CA GLU A 36 -7.52 -1.70 2.25
C GLU A 36 -6.98 -2.27 0.94
N ILE A 37 -6.81 -3.58 0.86
CA ILE A 37 -6.41 -4.26 -0.38
C ILE A 37 -7.41 -3.95 -1.50
N ALA A 38 -8.71 -4.06 -1.24
CA ALA A 38 -9.73 -3.73 -2.23
C ALA A 38 -9.64 -2.27 -2.70
N ARG A 39 -9.42 -1.31 -1.78
CA ARG A 39 -9.21 0.11 -2.16
C ARG A 39 -7.98 0.30 -3.03
N ALA A 40 -6.89 -0.39 -2.71
CA ALA A 40 -5.66 -0.33 -3.49
C ALA A 40 -5.87 -0.91 -4.90
N GLU A 41 -6.52 -2.07 -5.00
CA GLU A 41 -6.86 -2.72 -6.27
C GLU A 41 -7.76 -1.84 -7.14
N GLU A 42 -8.81 -1.24 -6.58
CA GLU A 42 -9.66 -0.27 -7.31
C GLU A 42 -8.87 0.93 -7.82
N THR A 43 -7.92 1.43 -7.02
CA THR A 43 -7.08 2.57 -7.39
C THR A 43 -6.11 2.19 -8.51
N ILE A 44 -5.54 0.98 -8.45
CA ILE A 44 -4.71 0.43 -9.52
C ILE A 44 -5.53 0.30 -10.80
N ALA A 45 -6.71 -0.28 -10.74
CA ALA A 45 -7.59 -0.46 -11.90
C ALA A 45 -7.96 0.88 -12.56
N LYS A 46 -8.24 1.92 -11.76
CA LYS A 46 -8.47 3.29 -12.27
C LYS A 46 -7.22 3.83 -12.97
N LYS A 47 -6.04 3.70 -12.35
CA LYS A 47 -4.77 4.16 -12.92
C LYS A 47 -4.38 3.41 -14.21
N SER A 48 -4.60 2.11 -14.27
CA SER A 48 -4.31 1.30 -15.47
C SER A 48 -5.27 1.61 -16.61
N ALA A 49 -6.56 1.83 -16.33
CA ALA A 49 -7.53 2.23 -17.35
C ALA A 49 -7.15 3.54 -18.06
N HIS A 50 -6.53 4.49 -17.34
CA HIS A 50 -5.99 5.70 -17.95
C HIS A 50 -4.79 5.44 -18.86
N LEU A 51 -3.91 4.48 -18.49
CA LEU A 51 -2.75 4.11 -19.29
C LEU A 51 -3.14 3.37 -20.58
N ASP A 52 -4.13 2.48 -20.50
CA ASP A 52 -4.64 1.75 -21.68
C ASP A 52 -5.38 2.68 -22.65
N ALA A 53 -6.18 3.62 -22.13
CA ALA A 53 -6.83 4.64 -22.95
C ALA A 53 -5.81 5.56 -23.65
N ALA A 54 -4.74 5.96 -22.96
CA ALA A 54 -3.66 6.74 -23.57
C ALA A 54 -2.90 5.92 -24.62
N SER A 55 -2.56 4.66 -24.31
CA SER A 55 -1.85 3.77 -25.23
C SER A 55 -2.64 3.46 -26.51
N ALA A 56 -3.97 3.40 -26.43
CA ALA A 56 -4.85 3.27 -27.59
C ALA A 56 -4.92 4.55 -28.44
N PHE A 57 -4.80 5.73 -27.82
CA PHE A 57 -4.79 7.02 -28.52
C PHE A 57 -3.48 7.27 -29.28
N PHE A 58 -2.34 6.82 -28.75
CA PHE A 58 -1.02 6.98 -29.39
C PHE A 58 -0.65 5.90 -30.42
N LYS A 59 -1.48 4.86 -30.61
CA LYS A 59 -1.26 3.79 -31.61
C LYS A 59 -2.07 3.97 -32.91
N LYS A 60 -2.70 5.12 -33.11
CA LYS A 60 -3.48 5.43 -34.32
C LYS A 60 -2.75 6.43 -35.21
#